data_AF-A0A349E8M8-F1
#
_entry.id   AF-A0A349E8M8-F1
#
_cell.length_a   1.000
_cell.length_b   1.000
_cell.length_c   1.000
_cell.angle_alpha   90.00
_cell.angle_beta   90.00
_cell.angle_gamma   90.00
#
_symmetry.space_group_name_H-M   'P 1'
#
loop_
_entity.id
_entity.type
_entity.pdbx_description
1 polymer ?
#
loop_
_entity_poly.entity_id
_entity_poly.type
_entity_poly.pdbx_seq_one_letter_code
_entity_poly.pdbx_strand_id
1 'polypeptide(L)' 'MARSKTSKQWLKEHFDDVYVRRAQEEGYRSRASFKLLEIQEQDRLIKRGMTVVDLGAA' A
#
# COMPACT_ATOMS: atom_id res chain seq x y z
N MET A 1 -2.05 -17.76 -25.52
CA MET A 1 -2.76 -17.84 -24.22
C MET A 1 -3.71 -16.65 -24.11
N ALA A 2 -5.01 -16.88 -23.99
CA ALA A 2 -5.99 -15.80 -23.86
C ALA A 2 -5.82 -15.13 -22.48
N ARG A 3 -5.48 -13.83 -22.45
CA ARG A 3 -5.46 -13.05 -21.18
C ARG A 3 -6.86 -13.11 -20.56
N SER A 4 -6.97 -13.58 -19.32
CA SER A 4 -8.26 -13.70 -18.63
C SER A 4 -8.93 -12.32 -18.51
N LYS A 5 -10.24 -12.24 -18.77
CA LYS A 5 -11.01 -10.99 -18.65
C LYS A 5 -10.94 -10.40 -17.22
N THR A 6 -10.80 -11.27 -16.22
CA THR A 6 -10.61 -10.94 -14.80
C THR A 6 -9.33 -10.12 -14.53
N SER A 7 -8.26 -10.33 -15.30
CA SER A 7 -7.01 -9.59 -15.13
C SER A 7 -7.15 -8.09 -15.47
N LYS A 8 -8.01 -7.73 -16.42
CA LYS A 8 -8.23 -6.32 -16.78
C LYS A 8 -9.06 -5.57 -15.74
N GLN A 9 -10.06 -6.23 -15.16
CA GLN A 9 -10.93 -5.61 -14.16
C GLN A 9 -10.17 -5.37 -12.84
N TRP A 10 -9.38 -6.35 -12.39
CA TRP A 10 -8.50 -6.18 -11.23
C TRP A 10 -7.45 -5.07 -11.42
N LEU A 11 -6.85 -4.97 -12.61
CA LEU A 11 -5.93 -3.86 -12.92
C LEU A 11 -6.64 -2.50 -12.87
N LYS A 12 -7.86 -2.42 -13.40
CA LYS A 12 -8.64 -1.18 -13.34
C LYS A 12 -8.98 -0.80 -11.89
N GLU A 13 -9.43 -1.76 -11.09
CA GLU A 13 -9.68 -1.56 -9.65
C GLU A 13 -8.41 -1.10 -8.91
N HIS A 14 -7.24 -1.66 -9.27
CA HIS A 14 -5.97 -1.25 -8.69
C HIS A 14 -5.59 0.20 -9.02
N PHE A 15 -5.81 0.64 -10.27
CA PHE A 15 -5.54 2.02 -10.68
C PHE A 15 -6.59 3.02 -10.16
N ASP A 16 -7.83 2.57 -9.99
CA ASP A 16 -8.92 3.38 -9.43
C ASP A 16 -8.81 3.50 -7.89
N ASP A 17 -7.86 2.79 -7.26
CA ASP A 17 -7.68 2.84 -5.82
C ASP A 17 -7.13 4.19 -5.35
N VAL A 18 -7.95 4.89 -4.55
CA VAL A 18 -7.64 6.21 -4.00
C VAL A 18 -6.34 6.21 -3.19
N TYR A 19 -6.02 5.12 -2.49
CA TYR A 19 -4.80 5.04 -1.70
C TYR A 19 -3.57 4.77 -2.55
N VAL A 20 -3.70 4.11 -3.72
CA VAL A 20 -2.59 3.99 -4.68
C VAL A 20 -2.23 5.38 -5.22
N ARG A 21 -3.24 6.14 -5.65
CA ARG A 21 -3.03 7.52 -6.13
C ARG A 21 -2.45 8.43 -5.05
N ARG A 22 -3.05 8.40 -3.86
CA ARG A 22 -2.59 9.19 -2.71
C ARG A 22 -1.17 8.83 -2.29
N ALA A 23 -0.80 7.54 -2.29
CA ALA A 23 0.57 7.12 -2.01
C ALA A 23 1.56 7.70 -3.02
N GLN A 24 1.21 7.71 -4.31
CA GLN A 24 2.04 8.31 -5.34
C GLN A 24 2.16 9.84 -5.16
N GLU A 25 1.07 10.52 -4.87
CA GLU A 25 1.03 11.98 -4.64
C GLU A 25 1.83 12.38 -3.39
N GLU A 26 1.74 11.61 -2.30
CA GLU A 26 2.45 11.87 -1.03
C GLU A 26 3.88 11.27 -0.99
N GLY A 27 4.31 10.58 -2.06
CA GLY A 27 5.66 9.99 -2.15
C GLY A 27 5.88 8.73 -1.32
N TYR A 28 4.80 8.05 -0.90
CA TYR A 28 4.89 6.76 -0.22
C TYR A 28 5.17 5.61 -1.20
N ARG A 29 5.90 4.60 -0.72
CA ARG A 29 6.29 3.42 -1.52
C ARG A 29 5.09 2.59 -1.99
N SER A 30 4.04 2.52 -1.18
CA SER A 30 2.84 1.73 -1.46
C SER A 30 1.67 2.22 -0.63
N ARG A 31 0.44 1.85 -1.01
CA ARG A 31 -0.77 2.10 -0.22
C ARG A 31 -0.71 1.52 1.20
N ALA A 32 0.14 0.51 1.45
CA ALA A 32 0.30 -0.11 2.76
C ALA A 32 0.86 0.84 3.81
N SER A 33 1.56 1.89 3.35
CA SER A 33 2.12 2.93 4.22
C SER A 33 1.03 3.58 5.08
N PHE A 34 -0.20 3.75 4.57
CA PHE A 34 -1.29 4.35 5.34
C PHE A 34 -1.73 3.50 6.54
N LYS A 35 -1.86 2.18 6.36
CA LYS A 35 -2.17 1.28 7.49
C LYS A 35 -1.02 1.26 8.49
N LEU A 36 0.22 1.25 8.02
CA LEU A 36 1.39 1.28 8.88
C LEU A 36 1.45 2.57 9.71
N LEU A 37 1.13 3.71 9.12
CA LEU A 37 1.05 5.00 9.81
C LEU A 37 -0.04 4.99 10.89
N GLU A 38 -1.23 4.49 10.59
CA GLU A 38 -2.34 4.39 11.55
C GLU A 38 -1.97 3.50 12.75
N ILE A 39 -1.43 2.30 12.49
CA ILE A 39 -0.94 1.39 13.55
C ILE A 39 0.14 2.08 14.38
N GLN A 40 1.07 2.78 13.72
CA GLN A 40 2.15 3.46 14.42
C GLN A 40 1.64 4.62 15.29
N GLU A 41 0.60 5.32 14.86
CA GLU A 41 -0.03 6.40 15.64
C GLU A 41 -0.71 5.87 16.89
N GLN A 42 -1.45 4.76 16.77
CA GLN A 42 -2.20 4.14 17.87
C GLN A 42 -1.29 3.39 18.84
N ASP A 43 -0.45 2.50 18.32
CA ASP A 43 0.27 1.49 19.12
C ASP A 43 1.75 1.84 19.37
N ARG A 44 2.31 2.79 18.59
CA ARG A 44 3.71 3.25 18.71
C ARG A 44 4.74 2.11 18.69
N LEU A 45 4.53 1.13 17.81
CA LEU A 45 5.32 -0.10 17.73
C LEU A 45 6.76 0.13 17.26
N ILE A 46 6.94 0.95 16.22
CA ILE A 46 8.23 1.26 15.60
C ILE A 46 8.93 2.36 16.39
N LYS A 47 10.22 2.18 16.66
CA LYS A 47 11.06 3.14 17.40
C LYS A 47 12.35 3.42 16.62
N ARG A 48 12.95 4.57 16.90
CA ARG A 48 14.25 4.95 16.31
C ARG A 48 15.29 3.85 16.60
N GLY A 49 16.05 3.48 15.58
CA GLY A 49 17.08 2.43 15.67
C GLY A 49 16.59 1.02 15.32
N MET A 50 15.28 0.80 15.12
CA MET A 50 14.77 -0.48 14.63
C MET A 50 15.04 -0.65 13.13
N THR A 51 15.35 -1.88 12.73
CA THR A 51 15.31 -2.28 11.32
C THR A 51 13.91 -2.77 10.99
N VAL A 52 13.29 -2.21 9.95
CA VAL A 52 11.91 -2.51 9.55
C VAL A 52 11.91 -3.06 8.13
N VAL A 53 11.14 -4.14 7.90
CA VAL A 53 10.93 -4.74 6.59
C VAL A 53 9.45 -4.65 6.24
N ASP A 54 9.12 -3.99 5.13
CA ASP A 54 7.77 -3.94 4.57
C ASP A 54 7.59 -5.11 3.59
N LEU A 55 6.60 -5.97 3.84
CA LEU A 55 6.25 -7.11 2.99
C LEU A 55 5.15 -6.78 1.95
N GLY A 56 4.66 -5.54 1.92
CA GLY A 56 3.79 -5.03 0.86
C GLY A 56 2.34 -5.55 0.87
N ALA A 57 1.84 -6.02 2.02
CA ALA A 57 0.47 -6.51 2.14
C ALA A 57 -0.46 -5.40 2.68
N ALA A 58 -1.34 -4.84 1.84
CA ALA A 58 -2.41 -3.92 2.29
C ALA A 58 -3.59 -3.79 1.33
#